data_AF-A0A946UFQ4-F1
#
_entry.id   AF-A0A946UFQ4-F1
#
_cell.length_a   1.000
_cell.length_b   1.000
_cell.length_c   1.000
_cell.angle_alpha   90.00
_cell.angle_beta   90.00
_cell.angle_gamma   90.00
#
_symmetry.space_group_name_H-M   'P 1'
#
loop_
_entity.id
_entity.type
_entity.pdbx_description
1 polymer ?
#
loop_
_entity_poly.entity_id
_entity_poly.type
_entity_poly.pdbx_seq_one_letter_code
_entity_poly.pdbx_strand_id
1 'polypeptide(L)' 'VFDHMDDCMEYVGKAVGWLAEGKLQYRETVAEGIDNAPGAFIDMLAGKNVGKQIVRLSDE' A
#
# COMPACT_ATOMS: atom_id res chain seq x y z
N VAL A 1 -14.41 10.89 0.36
CA VAL A 1 -13.50 9.76 0.00
C VAL A 1 -13.51 9.50 -1.50
N PHE A 2 -14.64 9.68 -2.19
CA PHE A 2 -14.74 9.46 -3.65
C PHE A 2 -14.94 10.77 -4.44
N ASP A 3 -14.59 11.90 -3.84
CA ASP A 3 -14.96 13.23 -4.33
C ASP A 3 -14.21 13.65 -5.61
N HIS A 4 -13.14 12.91 -5.98
CA HIS A 4 -12.23 13.21 -7.11
C HIS A 4 -11.83 11.93 -7.88
N MET A 5 -12.77 11.05 -8.19
CA MET A 5 -12.46 9.79 -8.89
C MET A 5 -11.97 9.99 -10.33
N ASP A 6 -12.38 11.08 -10.96
CA ASP A 6 -12.00 11.52 -12.31
C ASP A 6 -10.51 11.91 -12.41
N ASP A 7 -9.95 12.49 -11.34
CA ASP A 7 -8.52 12.86 -11.28
C ASP A 7 -7.59 11.66 -11.05
N CYS A 8 -8.13 10.49 -10.73
CA CYS A 8 -7.36 9.31 -10.31
C CYS A 8 -6.30 8.91 -11.34
N MET A 9 -6.67 8.86 -12.62
CA MET A 9 -5.75 8.45 -13.69
C MET A 9 -4.65 9.47 -13.95
N GLU A 10 -4.95 10.77 -13.83
CA GLU A 10 -3.95 11.84 -13.92
C GLU A 10 -2.93 11.71 -12.79
N TYR A 11 -3.42 11.51 -11.56
CA TYR A 11 -2.57 11.33 -10.39
C TYR A 11 -1.68 10.10 -10.51
N VAL A 12 -2.22 8.96 -10.98
CA VAL A 12 -1.43 7.75 -11.21
C VAL A 12 -0.26 8.01 -12.16
N GLY A 13 -0.47 8.73 -13.26
CA GLY A 13 0.60 9.08 -14.20
C GLY A 13 1.71 9.90 -13.54
N LYS A 14 1.34 10.90 -12.73
CA LYS A 14 2.31 11.73 -11.99
C LYS A 14 3.07 10.93 -10.93
N ALA A 15 2.36 10.12 -10.15
CA ALA A 15 2.93 9.31 -9.08
C ALA A 15 3.95 8.28 -9.61
N VAL A 16 3.66 7.64 -10.75
CA VAL A 16 4.60 6.71 -11.41
C VAL A 16 5.90 7.43 -11.79
N GLY A 17 5.82 8.64 -12.36
CA GLY A 17 7.00 9.44 -12.68
C GLY A 17 7.81 9.77 -11.42
N TRP A 18 7.16 10.22 -10.36
CA TRP A 18 7.84 10.53 -9.10
C TRP A 18 8.47 9.31 -8.41
N LEU A 19 7.87 8.14 -8.52
CA LEU A 19 8.45 6.88 -8.04
C LEU A 19 9.73 6.54 -8.82
N ALA A 20 9.69 6.61 -10.15
CA ALA A 20 10.85 6.36 -11.00
C ALA A 20 11.99 7.35 -10.77
N GLU A 21 11.66 8.62 -10.51
CA GLU A 21 12.62 9.68 -10.18
C GLU A 21 13.11 9.65 -8.71
N GLY A 22 12.55 8.77 -7.86
CA GLY A 22 12.86 8.70 -6.43
C GLY A 22 12.33 9.87 -5.58
N LYS A 23 11.51 10.75 -6.17
CA LYS A 23 10.85 11.88 -5.51
C LYS A 23 9.68 11.44 -4.62
N LEU A 24 9.06 10.31 -4.96
CA LEU A 24 8.06 9.65 -4.13
C LEU A 24 8.66 8.35 -3.61
N GLN A 25 8.61 8.17 -2.29
CA GLN A 25 9.08 6.97 -1.60
C GLN A 25 7.94 6.40 -0.78
N TYR A 26 7.85 5.08 -0.69
CA TYR A 26 6.83 4.39 0.07
C TYR A 26 7.48 3.34 0.99
N ARG A 27 6.76 3.00 2.05
CA ARG A 27 7.13 1.94 2.99
C ARG A 27 5.93 1.04 3.18
N GLU A 28 6.20 -0.24 3.28
CA GLU A 28 5.17 -1.26 3.44
C GLU A 28 5.57 -2.22 4.55
N THR A 29 4.56 -2.79 5.19
CA THR A 29 4.67 -3.94 6.07
C THR A 29 3.96 -5.09 5.39
N VAL A 30 4.69 -6.16 5.07
CA VAL A 30 4.18 -7.29 4.28
C VAL A 30 3.99 -8.50 5.20
N ALA A 31 2.78 -9.04 5.22
CA ALA A 31 2.47 -10.34 5.80
C ALA A 31 2.34 -11.38 4.68
N GLU A 32 2.92 -12.56 4.88
CA GLU A 32 2.94 -13.63 3.88
C GLU A 32 1.82 -14.64 4.14
N GLY A 33 1.02 -14.96 3.11
CA GLY A 33 -0.09 -15.91 3.19
C GLY A 33 -1.37 -15.34 3.79
N ILE A 34 -2.51 -15.82 3.29
CA ILE A 34 -3.85 -15.37 3.72
C ILE A 34 -4.12 -15.64 5.19
N ASP A 35 -3.56 -16.72 5.74
CA ASP A 35 -3.74 -17.12 7.14
C ASP A 35 -3.22 -16.05 8.11
N ASN A 36 -2.25 -15.23 7.68
CA ASN A 36 -1.71 -14.14 8.47
C ASN A 36 -2.51 -12.84 8.35
N ALA A 37 -3.50 -12.75 7.46
CA ALA A 37 -4.30 -11.54 7.26
C ALA A 37 -5.03 -11.05 8.53
N PRO A 38 -5.66 -11.92 9.35
CA PRO A 38 -6.29 -11.48 10.59
C PRO A 38 -5.30 -10.85 11.57
N GLY A 39 -4.12 -11.46 11.73
CA GLY A 39 -3.05 -10.94 12.60
C GLY A 39 -2.51 -9.61 12.09
N ALA A 40 -2.21 -9.53 10.79
CA ALA A 40 -1.75 -8.32 10.13
C ALA A 40 -2.75 -7.15 10.27
N PHE A 41 -4.05 -7.44 10.20
CA PHE A 41 -5.09 -6.44 10.39
C PHE A 41 -5.16 -5.92 11.83
N ILE A 42 -5.07 -6.82 12.82
CA ILE A 42 -5.02 -6.44 14.24
C ILE A 42 -3.77 -5.60 14.54
N ASP A 43 -2.61 -6.00 14.03
CA ASP A 43 -1.36 -5.28 14.19
C ASP A 43 -1.42 -3.89 13.52
N MET A 44 -2.10 -3.77 12.38
CA MET A 44 -2.36 -2.49 11.73
C MET A 44 -3.23 -1.57 12.60
N LEU A 45 -4.32 -2.09 13.17
CA LEU A 45 -5.19 -1.32 14.08
C LEU A 45 -4.46 -0.94 15.37
N ALA A 46 -3.52 -1.76 15.83
CA ALA A 46 -2.67 -1.48 16.96
C ALA A 46 -1.49 -0.54 16.63
N GLY A 47 -1.34 -0.11 15.36
CA GLY A 47 -0.28 0.80 14.92
C GLY A 47 1.12 0.18 14.87
N LYS A 48 1.22 -1.15 14.77
CA LYS A 48 2.51 -1.87 14.70
C LYS A 48 3.11 -1.89 13.29
N ASN A 49 2.33 -1.59 12.26
CA ASN A 49 2.80 -1.52 10.88
C ASN A 49 3.50 -0.20 10.58
N VAL A 50 4.52 -0.25 9.72
CA VAL A 50 5.13 0.94 9.12
C VAL A 50 4.59 1.09 7.70
N GLY A 51 3.93 2.21 7.45
CA GLY A 51 3.37 2.51 6.12
C GLY A 51 2.20 1.60 5.77
N LYS A 52 2.11 1.16 4.52
CA LYS A 52 0.98 0.37 4.02
C LYS A 52 1.07 -1.09 4.48
N GLN A 53 0.02 -1.61 5.12
CA GLN A 53 -0.07 -3.05 5.41
C GLN A 53 -0.50 -3.81 4.14
N ILE A 54 0.26 -4.83 3.77
CA ILE A 54 0.00 -5.72 2.62
C ILE A 54 -0.07 -7.16 3.13
N VAL A 55 -0.96 -7.95 2.52
CA VAL A 55 -0.93 -9.42 2.64
C VAL A 55 -0.60 -9.97 1.27
N ARG A 56 0.57 -10.61 1.14
CA ARG A 56 1.00 -11.28 -0.09
C ARG A 56 0.45 -12.69 -0.12
N LEU A 57 -0.20 -13.06 -1.22
CA LEU A 57 -0.85 -14.38 -1.35
C LEU A 57 0.04 -15.39 -2.08
N SER A 58 0.85 -14.92 -3.03
CA SER A 58 1.78 -15.69 -3.84
C SER A 58 2.93 -14.79 -4.31
N ASP A 59 4.06 -15.40 -4.69
CA ASP A 59 5.26 -14.69 -5.19
C ASP A 59 5.22 -14.39 -6.72
N GLU A 60 4.05 -14.50 -7.34
CA GLU A 60 3.80 -14.09 -8.75
C GLU A 60 3.24 -12.67 -8.86
#